data_AF-A0AAE1CWC2-F1
#
_entry.id   AF-A0AAE1CWC2-F1
#
_cell.length_a   1.000
_cell.length_b   1.000
_cell.length_c   1.000
_cell.angle_alpha   90.00
_cell.angle_beta   90.00
_cell.angle_gamma   90.00
#
_symmetry.space_group_name_H-M   'P 1'
#
loop_
_entity.id
_entity.type
_entity.pdbx_description
1 polymer ?
#
loop_
_entity_poly.entity_id
_entity_poly.type
_entity_poly.pdbx_seq_one_letter_code
_entity_poly.pdbx_strand_id
1 'polypeptide(L)'
;MSDIQSQEFRALLVKISDNIEPDDLKKMNLLCKGIIGDRDRSKIKSPIDLFDELEKKQKLKASDVTFLIYLLENGCKDHHTLLSHLRSYERQWSSSKGVSEEKLYLARLLSEKLGSNYKMVLRHTGLPDEHIERLAEDNPRNSNLGFIRM
;
A
#
# COMPACT_ATOMS: atom_id res chain seq x y z
N MET A 1 5.58 -16.95 -5.45
CA MET A 1 4.29 -16.32 -5.80
C MET A 1 3.40 -17.43 -6.33
N SER A 2 2.18 -17.60 -5.83
CA SER A 2 1.26 -18.62 -6.36
C SER A 2 0.69 -18.15 -7.71
N ASP A 3 0.34 -19.08 -8.58
CA ASP A 3 -0.28 -18.76 -9.88
C ASP A 3 -1.59 -17.97 -9.71
N ILE A 4 -2.33 -18.26 -8.63
CA ILE A 4 -3.56 -17.58 -8.24
C ILE A 4 -3.32 -16.09 -7.93
N GLN A 5 -2.28 -15.79 -7.13
CA GLN A 5 -1.94 -14.39 -6.79
C GLN A 5 -1.59 -13.57 -8.02
N SER A 6 -0.90 -14.18 -8.99
CA SER A 6 -0.49 -13.53 -10.23
C SER A 6 -1.71 -13.17 -11.10
N GLN A 7 -2.67 -14.08 -11.20
CA GLN A 7 -3.91 -13.86 -11.94
C GLN A 7 -4.78 -12.78 -11.30
N GLU A 8 -4.95 -12.81 -9.97
CA GLU A 8 -5.70 -11.78 -9.26
C GLU A 8 -5.04 -10.40 -9.38
N PHE A 9 -3.71 -10.34 -9.32
CA PHE A 9 -2.98 -9.09 -9.51
C PHE A 9 -3.19 -8.51 -10.91
N ARG A 10 -3.14 -9.34 -11.95
CA ARG A 10 -3.44 -8.90 -13.33
C ARG A 10 -4.89 -8.41 -13.47
N ALA A 11 -5.86 -9.12 -12.88
CA ALA A 11 -7.25 -8.68 -12.88
C ALA A 11 -7.45 -7.33 -12.17
N LEU A 12 -6.73 -7.10 -11.06
CA LEU A 12 -6.71 -5.81 -10.37
C LEU A 12 -6.15 -4.69 -11.27
N LEU A 13 -5.04 -4.92 -11.95
CA LEU A 13 -4.44 -3.92 -12.84
C LEU A 13 -5.39 -3.53 -13.98
N VAL A 14 -6.09 -4.50 -14.57
CA VAL A 14 -7.12 -4.23 -15.59
C VAL A 14 -8.27 -3.40 -15.01
N LYS A 15 -8.76 -3.77 -13.82
CA LYS A 15 -9.82 -3.01 -13.15
C LYS A 15 -9.41 -1.56 -12.87
N ILE A 16 -8.15 -1.35 -12.46
CA ILE A 16 -7.61 0.00 -12.23
C ILE A 16 -7.47 0.74 -13.56
N SER A 17 -6.97 0.09 -14.61
CA SER A 17 -6.76 0.73 -15.92
C SER A 17 -8.05 1.26 -16.52
N ASP A 18 -9.17 0.55 -16.35
CA ASP A 18 -10.47 0.95 -16.89
C ASP A 18 -11.01 2.25 -16.29
N ASN A 19 -10.46 2.67 -15.14
CA ASN A 19 -10.89 3.85 -14.41
C ASN A 19 -9.84 4.97 -14.43
N ILE A 20 -8.77 4.84 -15.24
CA ILE A 20 -7.77 5.90 -15.44
C ILE A 20 -8.12 6.68 -16.70
N GLU A 21 -8.41 7.96 -16.53
CA GLU A 21 -8.65 8.85 -17.67
C GLU A 21 -7.37 9.15 -18.47
N PRO A 22 -7.49 9.48 -19.77
CA PRO A 22 -6.33 9.79 -20.61
C PRO A 22 -5.44 10.92 -20.09
N ASP A 23 -6.03 11.94 -19.45
CA ASP A 23 -5.25 13.06 -18.90
C ASP A 23 -4.55 12.69 -17.60
N ASP A 24 -5.11 11.79 -16.81
CA ASP A 24 -4.47 11.25 -15.62
C ASP A 24 -3.33 10.30 -16.00
N LEU A 25 -3.50 9.48 -17.05
CA LEU A 25 -2.43 8.69 -17.63
C LEU A 25 -1.24 9.56 -18.07
N LYS A 26 -1.50 10.71 -18.73
CA LYS A 26 -0.42 11.65 -19.11
C LYS A 26 0.35 12.15 -17.89
N LYS A 27 -0.33 12.54 -16.81
CA LYS A 27 0.31 12.97 -15.56
C LYS A 27 1.14 11.85 -14.94
N MET A 28 0.58 10.64 -14.84
CA MET A 28 1.29 9.48 -14.32
C MET A 28 2.54 9.15 -15.14
N ASN A 29 2.46 9.24 -16.48
CA ASN A 29 3.60 9.04 -17.36
C ASN A 29 4.70 10.11 -17.14
N LEU A 30 4.31 11.36 -16.87
CA LEU A 30 5.26 12.43 -16.51
C LEU A 30 5.96 12.15 -15.18
N LEU A 31 5.25 11.65 -14.17
CA LEU A 31 5.80 11.26 -12.86
C LEU A 31 6.83 10.12 -12.96
N CYS A 32 6.79 9.34 -14.03
CA CYS A 32 7.78 8.28 -14.30
C CYS A 32 9.11 8.81 -14.88
N LYS A 33 9.31 10.13 -14.97
CA LYS A 33 10.57 10.74 -15.43
C LYS A 33 11.71 10.31 -14.52
N GLY A 34 12.78 9.76 -15.10
CA GLY A 34 13.93 9.23 -14.36
C GLY A 34 13.82 7.74 -13.97
N ILE A 35 12.65 7.12 -14.20
CA ILE A 35 12.45 5.67 -14.03
C ILE A 35 12.28 5.01 -15.40
N ILE A 36 11.42 5.58 -16.24
CA ILE A 36 11.18 5.14 -17.61
C ILE A 36 11.83 6.18 -18.54
N GLY A 37 12.66 5.70 -19.47
CA GLY A 37 13.33 6.57 -20.45
C GLY A 37 12.35 7.23 -21.41
N ASP A 38 12.69 8.41 -21.93
CA ASP A 38 11.80 9.22 -22.78
C ASP A 38 11.27 8.47 -24.01
N ARG A 39 12.10 7.60 -24.61
CA ARG A 39 11.73 6.76 -25.75
C ARG A 39 10.63 5.75 -25.43
N ASP A 40 10.62 5.21 -24.21
CA ASP A 40 9.63 4.20 -23.83
C ASP A 40 8.36 4.88 -23.30
N ARG A 41 8.51 6.00 -22.59
CA ARG A 41 7.38 6.83 -22.17
C ARG A 41 6.53 7.35 -23.32
N SER A 42 7.15 7.69 -24.46
CA SER A 42 6.41 8.15 -25.64
C SER A 42 5.60 7.04 -26.33
N LYS A 43 5.86 5.77 -26.03
CA LYS A 43 5.11 4.61 -26.57
C LYS A 43 3.92 4.21 -25.70
N ILE A 44 3.84 4.71 -24.46
CA ILE A 44 2.76 4.41 -23.53
C ILE A 44 1.47 5.08 -24.03
N LYS A 45 0.50 4.27 -24.45
CA LYS A 45 -0.80 4.75 -24.98
C LYS A 45 -1.97 4.39 -24.09
N SER A 46 -1.78 3.40 -23.21
CA SER A 46 -2.78 2.93 -22.25
C SER A 46 -2.19 2.82 -20.84
N PRO A 47 -3.02 2.78 -19.78
CA PRO A 47 -2.53 2.52 -18.43
C PRO A 47 -1.91 1.13 -18.28
N ILE A 48 -2.36 0.15 -19.06
CA ILE A 48 -1.74 -1.19 -19.11
C ILE A 48 -0.31 -1.10 -19.64
N ASP A 49 -0.06 -0.33 -20.71
CA ASP A 49 1.31 -0.14 -21.22
C ASP A 49 2.23 0.46 -20.14
N LEU A 50 1.69 1.39 -19.33
CA LEU A 50 2.42 1.97 -18.21
C LEU A 50 2.73 0.91 -17.15
N PHE A 51 1.76 0.08 -16.77
CA PHE A 51 1.95 -0.96 -15.76
C PHE A 51 2.96 -2.01 -16.21
N ASP A 52 2.88 -2.47 -17.47
CA ASP A 52 3.84 -3.42 -18.04
C ASP A 52 5.27 -2.83 -18.06
N GLU A 53 5.41 -1.54 -18.37
CA GLU A 53 6.72 -0.90 -18.33
C GLU A 53 7.26 -0.74 -16.89
N LEU A 54 6.39 -0.45 -15.92
CA LEU A 54 6.76 -0.43 -14.50
C LEU A 54 7.17 -1.80 -13.98
N GLU A 55 6.52 -2.88 -14.42
CA GLU A 55 6.93 -4.25 -14.10
C GLU A 55 8.31 -4.58 -14.69
N LYS A 56 8.56 -4.20 -15.96
CA LYS A 56 9.90 -4.36 -16.58
C LYS A 56 10.99 -3.60 -15.83
N LYS A 57 10.68 -2.43 -15.27
CA LYS A 57 11.60 -1.65 -14.42
C LYS A 57 11.63 -2.10 -12.96
N GLN A 58 10.95 -3.19 -12.61
CA GLN A 58 10.81 -3.70 -11.24
C GLN A 58 10.25 -2.66 -10.23
N LYS A 59 9.50 -1.68 -10.72
CA LYS A 59 8.80 -0.68 -9.91
C LYS A 59 7.37 -1.07 -9.58
N LEU A 60 6.87 -2.13 -10.21
CA LEU A 60 5.57 -2.71 -9.92
C LEU A 60 5.73 -4.23 -9.86
N LYS A 61 5.16 -4.85 -8.82
CA LYS A 61 5.04 -6.31 -8.69
C LYS A 61 3.87 -6.63 -7.77
N ALA A 62 3.30 -7.83 -7.90
CA ALA A 62 2.19 -8.30 -7.06
C ALA A 62 2.45 -8.19 -5.54
N SER A 63 3.72 -8.23 -5.14
CA SER A 63 4.14 -8.15 -3.73
C SER A 63 4.45 -6.73 -3.23
N ASP A 64 4.51 -5.75 -4.14
CA ASP A 64 4.89 -4.36 -3.86
C ASP A 64 4.27 -3.42 -4.91
N VAL A 65 3.22 -2.74 -4.46
CA VAL A 65 2.46 -1.77 -5.26
C VAL A 65 2.72 -0.33 -4.84
N THR A 66 3.74 -0.10 -4.00
CA THR A 66 4.02 1.21 -3.38
C THR A 66 4.16 2.32 -4.41
N PHE A 67 4.86 2.05 -5.51
CA PHE A 67 5.06 3.04 -6.56
C PHE A 67 3.77 3.32 -7.34
N LEU A 68 2.91 2.31 -7.55
CA LEU A 68 1.61 2.50 -8.18
C LEU A 68 0.68 3.35 -7.30
N ILE A 69 0.72 3.16 -5.98
CA ILE A 69 0.00 4.02 -5.02
C ILE A 69 0.46 5.48 -5.19
N TYR A 70 1.77 5.72 -5.20
CA TYR A 70 2.32 7.06 -5.42
C TYR A 70 1.83 7.69 -6.75
N LEU A 71 1.83 6.92 -7.84
CA LEU A 71 1.36 7.42 -9.14
C LEU A 71 -0.13 7.76 -9.12
N LEU A 72 -0.96 6.95 -8.46
CA LEU A 72 -2.39 7.21 -8.35
C LEU A 72 -2.66 8.46 -7.50
N GLU A 73 -2.01 8.59 -6.34
CA GLU A 73 -2.17 9.73 -5.44
C GLU A 73 -1.76 11.07 -6.09
N ASN A 74 -0.74 11.05 -6.95
CA ASN A 74 -0.17 12.28 -7.52
C ASN A 74 -0.57 12.52 -8.99
N GLY A 75 -1.12 11.50 -9.65
CA GLY A 75 -1.40 11.51 -11.08
C GLY A 75 -2.87 11.31 -11.44
N CYS A 76 -3.70 10.82 -10.52
CA CYS A 76 -5.12 10.56 -10.77
C CYS A 76 -6.02 11.41 -9.89
N LYS A 77 -7.10 11.97 -10.45
CA LYS A 77 -8.06 12.78 -9.67
C LYS A 77 -8.94 11.91 -8.78
N ASP A 78 -9.45 10.80 -9.32
CA ASP A 78 -10.35 9.88 -8.60
C ASP A 78 -9.60 8.74 -7.91
N HIS A 79 -8.42 9.05 -7.38
CA HIS A 79 -7.51 8.07 -6.79
C HIS A 79 -8.13 7.31 -5.60
N HIS A 80 -9.09 7.88 -4.88
CA HIS A 80 -9.68 7.26 -3.68
C HIS A 80 -10.30 5.87 -3.96
N THR A 81 -11.05 5.73 -5.05
CA THR A 81 -11.68 4.45 -5.44
C THR A 81 -10.62 3.45 -5.88
N LEU A 82 -9.64 3.89 -6.67
CA LEU A 82 -8.54 3.05 -7.16
C LEU A 82 -7.66 2.53 -6.02
N LEU A 83 -7.32 3.41 -5.07
CA LEU A 83 -6.58 3.06 -3.87
C LEU A 83 -7.37 2.10 -2.97
N SER A 84 -8.71 2.21 -2.93
CA SER A 84 -9.54 1.26 -2.18
C SER A 84 -9.42 -0.17 -2.72
N HIS A 85 -9.33 -0.33 -4.04
CA HIS A 85 -9.11 -1.63 -4.69
C HIS A 85 -7.71 -2.18 -4.40
N LEU A 86 -6.67 -1.33 -4.49
CA LEU A 86 -5.30 -1.72 -4.14
C LEU A 86 -5.18 -2.15 -2.67
N ARG A 87 -5.73 -1.37 -1.74
CA ARG A 87 -5.68 -1.70 -0.30
C ARG A 87 -6.43 -3.00 0.01
N SER A 88 -7.52 -3.28 -0.72
CA SER A 88 -8.26 -4.54 -0.55
C SER A 88 -7.44 -5.74 -1.01
N TYR A 89 -6.79 -5.62 -2.17
CA TYR A 89 -5.83 -6.61 -2.67
C TYR A 89 -4.65 -6.78 -1.70
N GLU A 90 -4.07 -5.69 -1.21
CA GLU A 90 -3.00 -5.76 -0.21
C GLU A 90 -3.46 -6.48 1.04
N ARG A 91 -4.65 -6.20 1.59
CA ARG A 91 -5.16 -6.94 2.76
C ARG A 91 -5.34 -8.43 2.48
N GLN A 92 -5.91 -8.79 1.33
CA GLN A 92 -6.15 -10.18 0.93
C GLN A 92 -4.84 -10.98 0.84
N TRP A 93 -3.77 -10.36 0.35
CA TRP A 93 -2.49 -11.02 0.12
C TRP A 93 -1.42 -10.74 1.19
N SER A 94 -1.63 -9.74 2.06
CA SER A 94 -0.77 -9.43 3.21
C SER A 94 -0.96 -10.40 4.36
N SER A 95 -2.07 -11.15 4.39
CA SER A 95 -2.27 -12.27 5.34
C SER A 95 -1.22 -13.38 5.19
N SER A 96 -0.40 -13.34 4.13
CA SER A 96 0.72 -14.27 3.90
C SER A 96 2.12 -13.68 4.15
N LYS A 97 2.25 -12.35 4.30
CA LYS A 97 3.51 -11.71 4.69
C LYS A 97 3.45 -11.44 6.18
N GLY A 98 4.04 -12.34 6.96
CA GLY A 98 4.32 -12.09 8.38
C GLY A 98 4.87 -10.67 8.54
N VAL A 99 4.31 -9.94 9.51
CA VAL A 99 4.75 -8.59 9.84
C VAL A 99 6.26 -8.63 10.07
N SER A 100 7.04 -7.86 9.30
CA SER A 100 8.50 -7.89 9.42
C SER A 100 8.92 -7.54 10.85
N GLU A 101 10.03 -8.10 11.32
CA GLU A 101 10.55 -7.79 12.65
C GLU A 101 10.75 -6.28 12.84
N GLU A 102 11.11 -5.53 11.79
CA GLU A 102 11.20 -4.08 11.87
C GLU A 102 9.85 -3.41 12.08
N LYS A 103 8.78 -3.89 11.42
CA LYS A 103 7.42 -3.38 11.65
C LYS A 103 6.93 -3.69 13.06
N LEU A 104 7.24 -4.88 13.59
CA LEU A 104 6.94 -5.22 14.99
C LEU A 104 7.75 -4.36 15.98
N TYR A 105 9.02 -4.13 15.70
CA TYR A 105 9.89 -3.28 16.50
C TYR A 105 9.40 -1.83 16.52
N LEU A 106 9.07 -1.27 15.35
CA LEU A 106 8.51 0.08 15.24
C LEU A 106 7.16 0.17 15.94
N ALA A 107 6.30 -0.85 15.81
CA ALA A 107 5.03 -0.88 16.49
C ALA A 107 5.19 -0.91 18.02
N ARG A 108 6.16 -1.69 18.53
CA ARG A 108 6.54 -1.72 19.95
C ARG A 108 7.09 -0.37 20.42
N LEU A 109 8.02 0.24 19.68
CA LEU A 109 8.60 1.55 20.02
C LEU A 109 7.53 2.66 20.05
N LEU A 110 6.63 2.69 19.06
CA LEU A 110 5.50 3.62 19.03
C LEU A 110 4.55 3.38 20.21
N SER A 111 4.30 2.12 20.59
CA SER A 111 3.49 1.79 21.77
C SER A 111 4.09 2.34 23.07
N GLU A 112 5.41 2.27 23.23
CA GLU A 112 6.09 2.76 24.43
C GLU A 112 6.12 4.29 24.50
N LYS A 113 6.19 4.98 23.35
CA LYS A 113 6.31 6.44 23.29
C LYS A 113 4.98 7.19 23.28
N LEU A 114 3.94 6.62 22.69
CA LEU A 114 2.66 7.31 22.46
C LEU A 114 1.58 7.01 23.52
N GLY A 115 1.88 6.16 24.51
CA GLY A 115 0.91 5.76 25.53
C GLY A 115 -0.35 5.18 24.87
N SER A 116 -1.54 5.45 25.40
CA SER A 116 -2.82 4.86 24.98
C SER A 116 -3.26 5.22 23.54
N ASN A 117 -2.65 6.23 22.90
CA ASN A 117 -2.98 6.67 21.54
C ASN A 117 -2.30 5.85 20.44
N TYR A 118 -1.33 4.99 20.78
CA TYR A 118 -0.56 4.23 19.80
C TYR A 118 -1.41 3.32 18.91
N LYS A 119 -2.49 2.73 19.42
CA LYS A 119 -3.39 1.85 18.65
C LYS A 119 -4.00 2.58 17.47
N MET A 120 -4.37 3.86 17.67
CA MET A 120 -4.92 4.70 16.60
C MET A 120 -3.87 4.95 15.51
N VAL A 121 -2.62 5.23 15.90
CA VAL A 121 -1.51 5.46 14.97
C VAL A 121 -1.14 4.19 14.20
N LEU A 122 -1.08 3.02 14.85
CA LEU A 122 -0.78 1.74 14.20
C LEU A 122 -1.86 1.30 13.19
N ARG A 123 -3.13 1.63 13.44
CA ARG A 123 -4.18 1.41 12.43
C ARG A 123 -3.96 2.25 11.17
N HIS A 124 -3.45 3.47 11.32
CA HIS A 124 -3.14 4.36 10.19
C HIS A 124 -1.92 3.90 9.39
N THR A 125 -1.06 3.03 9.95
CA THR A 125 0.05 2.41 9.21
C THR A 125 -0.36 1.18 8.40
N GLY A 126 -1.64 0.76 8.49
CA GLY A 126 -2.15 -0.43 7.81
C GLY A 126 -1.83 -1.74 8.52
N LEU A 127 -1.42 -1.69 9.79
CA LEU A 127 -1.21 -2.89 10.60
C LEU A 127 -2.57 -3.54 10.96
N PRO A 128 -2.75 -4.86 10.82
CA PRO A 128 -4.00 -5.53 11.17
C PRO A 128 -4.31 -5.47 12.68
N ASP A 129 -5.59 -5.38 13.03
CA ASP A 129 -6.04 -5.28 14.44
C ASP A 129 -5.57 -6.47 15.30
N GLU A 130 -5.55 -7.70 14.76
CA GLU A 130 -5.06 -8.90 15.46
C GLU A 130 -3.60 -8.76 15.94
N HIS A 131 -2.76 -8.04 15.17
CA HIS A 131 -1.36 -7.80 15.50
C HIS A 131 -1.22 -6.67 16.52
N ILE A 132 -2.11 -5.68 16.46
CA ILE A 132 -2.19 -4.59 17.45
C ILE A 132 -2.63 -5.14 18.81
N GLU A 133 -3.54 -6.11 18.83
CA GLU A 133 -4.00 -6.78 20.05
C GLU A 133 -2.90 -7.64 20.69
N ARG A 134 -2.20 -8.46 19.90
CA ARG A 134 -1.02 -9.22 20.39
C ARG A 134 0.05 -8.31 20.98
N LEU A 135 0.30 -7.15 20.37
CA LEU A 135 1.22 -6.15 20.92
C LEU A 135 0.73 -5.57 22.25
N ALA A 136 -0.59 -5.47 22.47
CA ALA A 136 -1.16 -4.99 23.74
C ALA A 136 -1.07 -6.05 24.85
N GLU A 137 -1.18 -7.34 24.50
CA GLU A 137 -0.99 -8.48 25.41
C GLU A 137 0.47 -8.57 25.89
N ASP A 138 1.43 -8.36 24.98
CA ASP A 138 2.86 -8.37 25.28
C ASP A 138 3.35 -7.10 26.03
N ASN A 139 2.55 -6.02 26.05
CA ASN A 139 2.89 -4.74 26.69
C ASN A 139 1.75 -4.21 27.60
N PRO A 140 1.49 -4.87 28.75
CA PRO A 140 0.34 -4.56 29.62
C PRO A 140 0.38 -3.17 30.27
N ARG A 141 1.54 -2.50 30.29
CA ARG A 141 1.71 -1.14 30.85
C ARG A 141 0.87 -0.07 30.14
N ASN A 142 0.34 -0.37 28.96
CA ASN A 142 -0.40 0.59 28.14
C ASN A 142 -1.93 0.32 28.11
N SER A 143 -2.38 -0.69 28.85
CA SER A 143 -3.77 -1.15 28.86
C SER A 143 -4.57 -0.68 30.07
N ASN A 144 -4.02 0.18 30.95
CA ASN A 144 -4.82 0.75 32.04
C ASN A 144 -4.22 2.03 32.63
N LEU A 145 -4.73 3.18 32.20
CA LEU A 145 -4.92 4.36 33.05
C LEU A 145 -6.25 5.03 32.66
N GLY A 146 -7.31 4.22 32.63
CA GLY A 146 -8.68 4.68 32.78
C GLY A 146 -9.13 4.37 34.21
N PHE A 147 -9.18 5.41 35.05
CA PHE A 147 -9.82 5.46 36.38
C PHE A 147 -9.20 4.63 37.52
N ILE A 148 -8.62 5.31 38.52
CA ILE A 148 -9.04 5.32 39.94
C ILE A 148 -8.18 6.33 40.74
N ARG A 149 -8.87 7.12 41.59
CA ARG A 149 -8.43 8.06 42.66
C ARG A 149 -7.80 9.38 42.19
N MET A 150 -8.25 10.56 42.60
CA MET A 150 -8.98 10.96 43.82
C MET A 150 -10.39 11.51 43.55
#